data_AF-A0A662VZ76-F1
#
_entry.id   AF-A0A662VZ76-F1
#
_cell.length_a   1.000
_cell.length_b   1.000
_cell.length_c   1.000
_cell.angle_alpha   90.00
_cell.angle_beta   90.00
_cell.angle_gamma   90.00
#
_symmetry.space_group_name_H-M   'P 1'
#
loop_
_entity.id
_entity.type
_entity.pdbx_description
1 polymer ?
#
loop_
_entity_poly.entity_id
_entity_poly.type
_entity_poly.pdbx_seq_one_letter_code
_entity_poly.pdbx_strand_id
1 'polypeptide(L)'
;VHDDKSFDIEVGIPPATALIKKELGISKGSSKTGFETVGDLTIEQVKSIAKMKASEVLSYDLKNAVKEVLGTCLSMGVTVEGKSPREVQKEIDEGRILIEE
;
A
#
# COMPACT_ATOMS: atom_id res chain seq x y z
N VAL A 1 -9.22 -10.26 -27.94
CA VAL A 1 -10.15 -10.07 -29.06
C VAL A 1 -10.09 -11.33 -29.89
N HIS A 2 -11.18 -12.06 -29.96
CA HIS A 2 -11.29 -13.34 -30.67
C HIS A 2 -11.81 -13.14 -32.09
N ASP A 3 -11.66 -14.15 -32.94
CA ASP A 3 -12.04 -14.12 -34.36
C ASP A 3 -13.55 -13.88 -34.60
N ASP A 4 -14.39 -14.17 -33.61
CA ASP A 4 -15.84 -13.91 -33.62
C ASP A 4 -16.21 -12.47 -33.22
N LYS A 5 -15.22 -11.58 -33.09
CA LYS A 5 -15.36 -10.20 -32.57
C LYS A 5 -15.80 -10.15 -31.11
N SER A 6 -15.74 -11.26 -30.37
CA SER A 6 -15.88 -11.22 -28.92
C SER A 6 -14.59 -10.73 -28.26
N PHE A 7 -14.72 -10.14 -27.09
CA PHE A 7 -13.59 -9.67 -26.30
C PHE A 7 -13.87 -9.96 -24.83
N ASP A 8 -12.94 -10.69 -24.22
CA ASP A 8 -12.90 -10.82 -22.76
C ASP A 8 -12.34 -9.52 -22.18
N ILE A 9 -13.08 -8.96 -21.23
CA ILE A 9 -12.66 -7.81 -20.44
C ILE A 9 -12.39 -8.32 -19.03
N GLU A 10 -11.13 -8.23 -18.62
CA GLU A 10 -10.74 -8.50 -17.24
C GLU A 10 -10.72 -7.18 -16.46
N VAL A 11 -11.37 -7.18 -15.29
CA VAL A 11 -11.29 -6.05 -14.35
C VAL A 11 -10.10 -6.28 -13.44
N GLY A 12 -9.01 -5.57 -13.71
CA GLY A 12 -7.82 -5.59 -12.87
C GLY A 12 -8.06 -4.98 -11.48
N ILE A 13 -7.20 -5.34 -10.53
CA ILE A 13 -7.23 -4.82 -9.17
C ILE A 13 -6.72 -3.37 -9.17
N PRO A 14 -7.33 -2.47 -8.37
CA PRO A 14 -6.89 -1.08 -8.30
C PRO A 14 -5.43 -0.94 -7.86
N PRO A 15 -4.74 0.12 -8.30
CA PRO A 15 -3.36 0.38 -7.90
C PRO A 15 -3.28 0.69 -6.39
N ALA A 16 -2.14 0.36 -5.76
CA ALA A 16 -1.91 0.60 -4.33
C ALA A 16 -2.17 2.07 -3.94
N THR A 17 -1.72 3.01 -4.78
CA THR A 17 -1.96 4.45 -4.63
C THR A 17 -3.45 4.79 -4.52
N ALA A 18 -4.31 4.14 -5.31
CA ALA A 18 -5.75 4.40 -5.26
C ALA A 18 -6.38 3.84 -3.99
N LEU A 19 -5.94 2.67 -3.52
CA LEU A 19 -6.39 2.08 -2.26
C LEU A 19 -5.98 2.96 -1.06
N ILE A 20 -4.73 3.41 -1.02
CA ILE A 20 -4.22 4.33 0.01
C ILE A 20 -5.02 5.64 0.02
N LYS A 21 -5.28 6.22 -1.15
CA LYS A 21 -6.10 7.42 -1.28
C LYS A 21 -7.53 7.22 -0.77
N LYS A 22 -8.11 6.04 -1.03
CA LYS A 22 -9.46 5.69 -0.58
C LYS A 22 -9.55 5.60 0.94
N GLU A 23 -8.59 4.93 1.57
CA GLU A 23 -8.51 4.83 3.04
C GLU A 23 -8.32 6.19 3.71
N LEU A 24 -7.54 7.09 3.10
CA LEU A 24 -7.28 8.43 3.62
C LEU A 24 -8.33 9.47 3.19
N GLY A 25 -9.21 9.16 2.24
CA GLY A 25 -10.14 10.11 1.64
C GLY A 25 -9.47 11.27 0.87
N ILE A 26 -8.21 11.13 0.45
CA ILE A 26 -7.43 12.19 -0.21
C ILE A 26 -7.40 12.04 -1.73
N SER A 27 -7.42 13.16 -2.45
CA SER A 27 -7.37 13.16 -3.93
C SER A 27 -5.93 13.23 -4.48
N LYS A 28 -5.01 13.87 -3.76
CA LYS A 28 -3.62 14.08 -4.15
C LYS A 28 -2.64 13.58 -3.09
N GLY A 29 -1.48 13.10 -3.55
CA GLY A 29 -0.33 12.80 -2.70
C GLY A 29 0.46 14.07 -2.35
N SER A 30 1.50 13.92 -1.54
CA SER A 30 2.40 15.01 -1.17
C SER A 30 3.12 15.59 -2.39
N SER A 31 3.18 16.92 -2.45
CA SER A 31 3.96 17.62 -3.49
C SER A 31 5.44 17.71 -3.11
N LYS A 32 5.77 17.58 -1.82
CA LYS A 32 7.14 17.54 -1.28
C LYS A 32 7.27 16.44 -0.24
N THR A 33 7.51 15.23 -0.72
CA THR A 33 7.73 14.04 0.11
C THR A 33 8.80 14.29 1.17
N GLY A 34 8.47 14.06 2.45
CA GLY A 34 9.37 14.26 3.59
C GLY A 34 9.30 15.65 4.25
N PHE A 35 8.70 16.64 3.58
CA PHE A 35 8.40 17.96 4.18
C PHE A 35 6.91 18.11 4.48
N GLU A 36 6.06 17.61 3.59
CA GLU A 36 4.61 17.68 3.72
C GLU A 36 4.04 16.27 3.84
N THR A 37 3.38 15.99 4.95
CA THR A 37 2.62 14.76 5.16
C THR A 37 1.17 14.98 4.78
N VAL A 38 0.64 14.19 3.85
CA VAL A 38 -0.74 14.35 3.33
C VAL A 38 -1.77 13.46 4.00
N GLY A 39 -1.34 12.55 4.86
CA GLY A 39 -2.21 11.67 5.62
C GLY A 39 -1.42 10.70 6.47
N ASP A 40 -2.12 10.03 7.38
CA ASP A 40 -1.59 9.02 8.27
C ASP A 40 -2.48 7.77 8.20
N LEU A 41 -1.87 6.61 7.98
CA LEU A 41 -2.57 5.32 7.98
C LEU A 41 -2.26 4.55 9.27
N THR A 42 -3.20 3.71 9.71
CA THR A 42 -2.91 2.75 10.78
C THR A 42 -2.23 1.48 10.22
N ILE A 43 -1.54 0.73 11.06
CA ILE A 43 -0.95 -0.55 10.65
C ILE A 43 -2.02 -1.51 10.13
N GLU A 44 -3.22 -1.50 10.71
CA GLU A 44 -4.35 -2.34 10.28
C GLU A 44 -4.81 -2.01 8.86
N GLN A 45 -4.89 -0.72 8.51
CA GLN A 45 -5.24 -0.29 7.15
C GLN A 45 -4.19 -0.73 6.15
N VAL A 46 -2.90 -0.59 6.50
CA VAL A 46 -1.80 -1.05 5.64
C VAL A 46 -1.86 -2.57 5.43
N LYS A 47 -2.15 -3.35 6.48
CA LYS A 47 -2.37 -4.79 6.39
C LYS A 47 -3.55 -5.13 5.48
N SER A 48 -4.67 -4.42 5.61
CA SER A 48 -5.86 -4.61 4.77
C SER A 48 -5.57 -4.32 3.29
N ILE A 49 -4.86 -3.23 2.99
CA ILE A 49 -4.42 -2.90 1.62
C ILE A 49 -3.49 -3.98 1.07
N ALA A 50 -2.54 -4.46 1.88
CA ALA A 50 -1.63 -5.53 1.49
C ALA A 50 -2.38 -6.84 1.20
N LYS A 51 -3.38 -7.20 2.01
CA LYS A 51 -4.26 -8.37 1.78
C LYS A 51 -5.09 -8.22 0.49
N MET A 52 -5.68 -7.05 0.26
CA MET A 52 -6.44 -6.78 -0.97
C MET A 52 -5.57 -6.85 -2.22
N LYS A 53 -4.29 -6.47 -2.12
CA LYS A 53 -3.34 -6.49 -3.22
C LYS A 53 -2.53 -7.79 -3.31
N ALA A 54 -2.74 -8.73 -2.39
CA ALA A 54 -1.95 -9.96 -2.25
C ALA A 54 -1.89 -10.79 -3.53
N SER A 55 -2.94 -10.79 -4.35
CA SER A 55 -2.98 -11.52 -5.63
C SER A 55 -2.18 -10.87 -6.77
N GLU A 56 -1.77 -9.61 -6.62
CA GLU A 56 -1.00 -8.84 -7.63
C GLU A 56 0.45 -8.60 -7.22
N VAL A 57 0.75 -8.69 -5.93
CA VAL A 57 2.12 -8.54 -5.44
C VAL A 57 2.86 -9.86 -5.54
N LEU A 58 4.17 -9.79 -5.81
CA LEU A 58 5.03 -10.97 -5.93
C LEU A 58 5.57 -11.45 -4.57
N SER A 59 5.09 -10.84 -3.48
CA SER A 59 5.54 -11.14 -2.13
C SER A 59 5.02 -12.50 -1.68
N TYR A 60 5.93 -13.35 -1.20
CA TYR A 60 5.59 -14.66 -0.66
C TYR A 60 4.87 -14.60 0.70
N ASP A 61 5.13 -13.52 1.46
CA ASP A 61 4.60 -13.34 2.81
C ASP A 61 3.86 -12.01 2.92
N LEU A 62 2.83 -11.97 3.77
CA LEU A 62 2.11 -10.74 4.13
C LEU A 62 3.03 -9.65 4.67
N LYS A 63 4.10 -10.02 5.38
CA LYS A 63 5.14 -9.11 5.86
C LYS A 63 5.80 -8.34 4.71
N ASN A 64 6.12 -9.04 3.61
CA ASN A 64 6.77 -8.43 2.45
C ASN A 64 5.76 -7.60 1.65
N ALA A 65 4.52 -8.07 1.52
CA ALA A 65 3.43 -7.30 0.88
C ALA A 65 3.17 -5.97 1.62
N VAL A 66 3.17 -5.98 2.94
CA VAL A 66 3.05 -4.75 3.75
C VAL A 66 4.20 -3.79 3.49
N LYS A 67 5.45 -4.27 3.37
CA LYS A 67 6.60 -3.41 3.03
C LYS A 67 6.46 -2.75 1.66
N GLU A 68 5.91 -3.45 0.67
CA GLU A 68 5.63 -2.88 -0.65
C GLU A 68 4.62 -1.72 -0.55
N VAL A 69 3.55 -1.91 0.24
CA VAL A 69 2.57 -0.85 0.50
C VAL A 69 3.22 0.33 1.24
N LEU A 70 4.05 0.07 2.26
CA LEU A 70 4.80 1.11 2.97
C LEU A 70 5.75 1.88 2.06
N GLY A 71 6.36 1.23 1.07
CA GLY A 71 7.17 1.90 0.04
C GLY A 71 6.33 2.89 -0.77
N THR A 72 5.10 2.52 -1.11
CA THR A 72 4.16 3.41 -1.81
C THR A 72 3.77 4.60 -0.93
N CYS A 73 3.47 4.35 0.36
CA CYS A 73 3.19 5.42 1.34
C CYS A 73 4.35 6.42 1.45
N LEU A 74 5.60 5.92 1.45
CA LEU A 74 6.78 6.78 1.49
C LEU A 74 6.81 7.74 0.30
N SER A 75 6.66 7.24 -0.92
CA SER A 75 6.66 8.09 -2.12
C SER A 75 5.51 9.10 -2.13
N MET A 76 4.36 8.72 -1.56
CA MET A 76 3.18 9.59 -1.45
C MET A 76 3.25 10.63 -0.32
N GLY A 77 4.23 10.52 0.60
CA GLY A 77 4.29 11.37 1.80
C GLY A 77 3.17 11.06 2.80
N VAL A 78 2.85 9.79 2.97
CA VAL A 78 1.89 9.29 3.96
C VAL A 78 2.67 8.66 5.12
N THR A 79 2.32 9.02 6.36
CA THR A 79 2.88 8.42 7.57
C THR A 79 2.07 7.21 8.01
N VAL A 80 2.64 6.40 8.90
CA VAL A 80 1.94 5.26 9.48
C VAL A 80 2.07 5.32 10.99
N GLU A 81 0.94 5.44 11.69
CA GLU A 81 0.86 5.67 13.14
C GLU A 81 1.77 6.81 13.63
N GLY A 82 1.82 7.90 12.86
CA GLY A 82 2.67 9.05 13.16
C GLY A 82 4.17 8.82 12.99
N LYS A 83 4.59 7.64 12.51
CA LYS A 83 5.99 7.32 12.18
C LYS A 83 6.25 7.41 10.69
N SER A 84 7.52 7.59 10.33
CA SER A 84 7.92 7.52 8.93
C SER A 84 7.79 6.06 8.43
N PRO A 85 7.36 5.82 7.18
CA PRO A 85 7.28 4.46 6.65
C PRO A 85 8.61 3.70 6.68
N ARG A 86 9.74 4.43 6.65
CA ARG A 86 11.09 3.85 6.80
C ARG A 86 11.34 3.30 8.20
N GLU A 87 10.88 3.99 9.24
CA GLU A 87 10.98 3.51 10.61
C GLU A 87 10.10 2.30 10.83
N VAL A 88 8.86 2.34 10.32
CA VAL A 88 7.94 1.20 10.41
C VAL A 88 8.50 -0.03 9.71
N GLN A 89 9.12 0.13 8.53
CA GLN A 89 9.81 -0.99 7.87
C GLN A 89 10.93 -1.58 8.72
N LYS A 90 11.76 -0.75 9.37
CA LYS A 90 12.80 -1.22 10.30
C LYS A 90 12.21 -1.95 11.50
N GLU A 91 11.13 -1.43 12.09
CA GLU A 91 10.46 -2.08 13.22
C GLU A 91 9.86 -3.44 12.82
N ILE A 92 9.37 -3.57 11.59
CA ILE A 92 8.92 -4.84 11.01
C ILE A 92 10.11 -5.80 10.82
N ASP A 93 11.26 -5.32 10.36
CA ASP A 93 12.47 -6.14 10.19
C ASP A 93 13.04 -6.63 11.50
N GLU A 94 13.07 -5.77 12.51
CA GLU A 94 13.50 -6.07 13.87
C GLU A 94 12.47 -6.90 14.66
N GLY A 95 11.29 -7.17 14.08
CA GLY A 95 10.26 -8.00 14.70
C GLY A 95 9.48 -7.31 15.83
N ARG A 96 9.58 -5.99 15.96
CA ARG A 96 8.80 -5.21 16.93
C ARG A 96 7.33 -5.10 16.53
N ILE A 97 7.06 -5.06 15.22
CA ILE A 97 5.70 -5.10 14.66
C ILE A 97 5.47 -6.49 14.10
N LEU A 98 4.59 -7.25 14.76
CA LEU A 98 4.16 -8.55 14.28
C LEU A 98 3.05 -8.38 13.24
N ILE A 99 3.36 -8.83 12.04
CA ILE A 99 2.38 -8.99 10.96
C ILE A 99 2.01 -10.47 10.98
N GLU A 100 1.13 -10.83 11.91
CA GLU A 100 0.46 -12.13 11.88
C GLU A 100 -0.58 -12.12 10.74
N GLU A 101 -0.78 -13.29 10.13
CA GLU A 101 -1.67 -13.52 8.99
C GLU A 101 -3.15 -13.31 9.33
#